data_AF-A0A1Q3KSS6-F1
#
_entry.id   AF-A0A1Q3KSS6-F1
#
_cell.length_a   1.000
_cell.length_b   1.000
_cell.length_c   1.000
_cell.angle_alpha   90.00
_cell.angle_beta   90.00
_cell.angle_gamma   90.00
#
_symmetry.space_group_name_H-M   'P 1'
#
loop_
_entity.id
_entity.type
_entity.pdbx_description
1 polymer ?
#
loop_
_entity_poly.entity_id
_entity_poly.type
_entity_poly.pdbx_seq_one_letter_code
_entity_poly.pdbx_strand_id
1 'polypeptide(L)' 'MQTFLFRCPTTGYNVQGSFEETGSPLPTYVGQHCLACRGLHIVDPRNGRLLADRPPTSPTCHAATRT' A
#
# COMPACT_ATOMS: atom_id res chain seq x y z
N MET A 1 18.84 -3.89 3.74
CA MET A 1 17.69 -3.41 4.55
C MET A 1 17.47 -1.94 4.21
N GLN A 2 16.30 -1.58 3.66
CA GLN A 2 15.94 -0.19 3.39
C GLN A 2 14.69 0.19 4.20
N THR A 3 14.62 1.45 4.62
CA THR A 3 13.50 1.97 5.44
C THR A 3 12.74 3.03 4.67
N PHE A 4 11.45 3.16 4.98
CA PHE A 4 10.56 4.13 4.37
C PHE A 4 9.53 4.60 5.39
N LEU A 5 8.81 5.68 5.09
CA LEU A 5 7.72 6.18 5.90
C LEU A 5 6.39 5.95 5.20
N PHE A 6 5.37 5.62 5.97
CA PHE A 6 3.99 5.57 5.50
C PHE A 6 3.05 6.12 6.56
N ARG A 7 1.86 6.57 6.15
CA ARG A 7 0.85 7.10 7.06
C ARG A 7 -0.13 6.01 7.46
N CYS A 8 -0.29 5.76 8.76
CA CYS A 8 -1.26 4.80 9.26
C CYS A 8 -2.69 5.31 8.98
N PRO A 9 -3.55 4.55 8.28
CA PRO A 9 -4.91 5.00 7.95
C PRO A 9 -5.82 5.01 9.18
N THR A 10 -5.50 4.23 10.21
CA THR A 10 -6.31 4.12 11.44
C THR A 10 -6.02 5.26 12.43
N THR A 11 -4.75 5.66 12.58
CA THR A 11 -4.32 6.62 13.62
C THR A 11 -3.86 7.96 13.04
N GLY A 12 -3.55 8.01 11.74
CA GLY A 12 -3.00 9.19 11.07
C GLY A 12 -1.51 9.43 11.33
N TYR A 13 -0.84 8.63 12.17
CA TYR A 13 0.59 8.76 12.48
C TYR A 13 1.48 8.33 11.32
N ASN A 14 2.66 8.94 11.23
CA ASN A 14 3.74 8.48 10.37
C ASN A 14 4.44 7.29 11.06
N VAL A 15 4.58 6.19 10.33
CA VAL A 15 5.16 4.94 10.82
C VAL A 15 6.33 4.58 9.92
N GLN A 16 7.44 4.18 10.55
CA GLN A 16 8.60 3.68 9.83
C GLN A 16 8.40 2.21 9.46
N GLY A 17 8.48 1.92 8.17
CA GLY A 17 8.49 0.58 7.61
C GLY A 17 9.90 0.19 7.15
N SER A 18 10.08 -1.10 6.89
CA SER A 18 11.34 -1.65 6.38
C SER A 18 11.10 -2.79 5.42
N PHE A 19 11.96 -2.91 4.41
CA PHE A 19 11.95 -4.05 3.50
C PHE A 19 13.37 -4.45 3.07
N GLU A 20 13.51 -5.67 2.58
CA GLU A 20 14.75 -6.16 2.01
C GLU A 20 14.83 -5.80 0.54
N GLU A 21 15.87 -5.04 0.17
CA GLU A 21 16.20 -4.78 -1.22
C GLU A 21 16.93 -6.01 -1.77
N THR A 22 16.16 -7.02 -2.14
CA THR A 22 16.68 -8.14 -2.93
C THR A 22 16.88 -7.61 -4.34
N GLY A 23 18.08 -7.71 -4.93
CA GLY A 23 18.47 -7.14 -6.23
C GLY A 23 17.68 -7.60 -7.48
N SER A 24 16.50 -8.17 -7.27
CA SER A 24 15.38 -8.35 -8.18
C SER A 24 14.56 -7.05 -8.30
N PRO A 25 13.66 -6.90 -9.29
CA PRO A 25 12.82 -5.70 -9.35
C PRO A 25 12.05 -5.51 -8.03
N LEU A 26 12.19 -4.32 -7.45
CA LEU A 26 11.57 -3.88 -6.20
C LEU A 26 10.11 -4.37 -6.12
N PRO A 27 9.70 -5.12 -5.09
CA PRO A 27 8.30 -5.52 -4.93
C PRO A 27 7.41 -4.27 -4.94
N THR A 28 6.32 -4.30 -5.72
CA THR A 28 5.42 -3.13 -5.86
C THR A 28 4.78 -2.77 -4.53
N TYR A 29 4.61 -3.74 -3.64
CA TYR A 29 4.06 -3.56 -2.30
C TYR A 29 4.72 -4.51 -1.30
N VAL A 30 4.83 -4.07 -0.06
CA VAL A 30 5.36 -4.85 1.07
C VAL A 30 4.35 -4.84 2.24
N GLY A 31 4.23 -5.97 2.94
CA GLY A 31 3.44 -6.05 4.17
C GLY A 31 4.21 -5.45 5.35
N GLN A 32 3.57 -4.57 6.11
CA GLN A 32 4.16 -3.90 7.27
C GLN A 32 3.25 -4.05 8.49
N HIS A 33 3.79 -4.59 9.57
CA HIS A 33 3.14 -4.55 10.88
C HIS A 33 3.25 -3.13 11.46
N CYS A 34 2.12 -2.47 11.60
CA CYS A 34 2.03 -1.10 12.03
C CYS A 34 2.24 -0.98 13.55
N LEU A 35 3.29 -0.30 13.98
CA LEU A 35 3.54 -0.08 15.41
C LEU A 35 2.51 0.87 16.06
N ALA A 36 1.84 1.70 15.27
CA ALA A 36 0.83 2.65 15.76
C ALA A 36 -0.54 1.99 16.05
N CYS A 37 -1.01 1.09 15.19
CA CYS A 37 -2.34 0.48 15.32
C CYS A 37 -2.33 -1.05 15.47
N ARG A 38 -1.16 -1.69 15.39
CA ARG A 38 -0.94 -3.15 15.41
C ARG A 38 -1.55 -3.92 14.23
N GLY A 39 -2.10 -3.22 13.23
CA GLY A 39 -2.61 -3.80 11.99
C GLY A 39 -1.51 -4.14 10.98
N LEU A 40 -1.87 -4.93 9.96
CA LEU A 40 -1.03 -5.19 8.79
C LEU A 40 -1.42 -4.23 7.65
N HIS A 41 -0.46 -3.48 7.13
CA HIS A 41 -0.66 -2.58 5.99
C HIS A 41 0.19 -3.02 4.80
N ILE A 42 -0.40 -3.01 3.61
CA ILE A 42 0.29 -3.30 2.36
C ILE A 42 0.67 -1.96 1.72
N VAL A 43 1.96 -1.67 1.64
CA VAL A 43 2.49 -0.33 1.33
C VAL A 43 3.47 -0.40 0.16
N ASP A 44 3.40 0.55 -0.75
CA ASP A 44 4.46 0.78 -1.75
C ASP A 44 5.63 1.50 -1.06
N PRO A 45 6.79 0.84 -0.87
CA PRO A 45 7.89 1.43 -0.14
C PRO A 45 8.53 2.63 -0.87
N ARG A 46 8.24 2.83 -2.16
CA ARG A 46 8.80 3.92 -2.98
C ARG A 46 8.17 5.28 -2.66
N ASN A 47 6.91 5.27 -2.22
CA ASN A 47 6.13 6.50 -1.98
C ASN A 47 5.32 6.47 -0.68
N GLY A 48 5.31 5.35 0.05
CA GLY A 48 4.59 5.21 1.31
C GLY A 48 3.07 5.10 1.17
N ARG A 49 2.53 4.91 -0.05
CA ARG A 49 1.08 4.79 -0.29
C ARG A 49 0.58 3.38 -0.01
N LEU A 50 -0.64 3.30 0.52
CA LEU A 50 -1.29 2.03 0.80
C LEU A 50 -1.87 1.45 -0.49
N LEU A 51 -1.87 0.12 -0.62
CA LEU A 51 -2.58 -0.56 -1.71
C LEU A 51 -4.07 -0.20 -1.72
N ALA A 52 -4.66 0.03 -0.54
CA ALA A 52 -6.05 0.44 -0.37
C ALA A 52 -6.36 1.84 -0.94
N ASP A 53 -5.36 2.69 -1.13
CA ASP A 53 -5.53 4.02 -1.73
C ASP A 53 -5.57 3.95 -3.26
N ARG A 54 -5.30 2.79 -3.85
CA ARG A 54 -5.37 2.62 -5.30
C ARG A 54 -6.84 2.60 -5.72
N PRO A 55 -7.25 3.46 -6.67
CA PRO A 55 -8.61 3.39 -7.19
C PRO A 55 -8.84 1.99 -7.78
N PRO A 56 -10.03 1.40 -7.61
CA PRO A 56 -10.34 0.13 -8.22
C PRO A 56 -10.18 0.30 -9.74
N THR A 57 -9.21 -0.41 -10.32
CA THR A 57 -9.10 -0.54 -11.77
C THR A 57 -10.18 -1.49 -12.25
N SER A 58 -11.45 -1.07 -12.16
CA SER A 58 -12.48 -1.71 -12.95
C SER A 58 -12.33 -1.22 -14.39
N PRO A 59 -12.17 -2.11 -15.39
CA PRO A 59 -12.67 -1.77 -16.71
C PRO A 59 -14.18 -1.60 -16.51
N THR A 60 -14.68 -0.37 -16.65
CA THR A 60 -16.09 -0.11 -16.46
C THR A 60 -16.87 -0.86 -17.53
N CYS A 61 -17.36 -2.05 -17.20
CA CYS A 61 -18.43 -2.71 -17.95
C CYS A 61 -19.71 -1.90 -17.65
N HIS A 62 -19.86 -0.73 -18.28
CA HIS A 62 -21.16 -0.08 -18.34
C HIS A 62 -22.07 -1.02 -19.13
N ALA A 63 -22.87 -1.80 -18.42
CA ALA A 63 -23.97 -2.54 -18.99
C ALA A 63 -24.92 -1.50 -19.61
N ALA A 64 -24.80 -1.33 -20.92
CA ALA A 64 -25.75 -0.56 -21.71
C ALA A 64 -27.13 -1.15 -21.46
N THR A 65 -28.00 -0.33 -20.87
CA THR A 65 -29.37 -0.67 -20.56
C THR A 65 -30.11 -1.03 -21.83
N ARG A 66 -30.93 -2.10 -21.74
CA ARG A 66 -31.84 -2.61 -22.75
C ARG A 66 -32.65 -1.48 -23.41
N THR A 67 -32.82 -1.54 -24.73
CA THR A 67 -34.03 -1.07 -25.42
C THR A 67 -34.27 -1.98 -26.61
#